data_AF-M0AD27-F1
#
_entry.id   AF-M0AD27-F1
#
_cell.length_a   1.000
_cell.length_b   1.000
_cell.length_c   1.000
_cell.angle_alpha   90.00
_cell.angle_beta   90.00
_cell.angle_gamma   90.00
#
_symmetry.space_group_name_H-M   'P 1'
#
loop_
_entity.id
_entity.type
_entity.pdbx_description
1 polymer ?
#
loop_
_entity_poly.entity_id
_entity_poly.type
_entity_poly.pdbx_seq_one_letter_code
_entity_poly.pdbx_strand_id
1 'polypeptide(L)'
;MSIAIEHDPTNERPATPPVDIRAPIDTMPQSSFSSSNVHSALYDFGESELSVRYLRDGADAIYQYDGVPASVWSGLADAGSKGAFINANIAFVYPYSKLNASDFPDRGRGLDNDLARRFVTTP
;
A
#
# COMPACT_ATOMS: atom_id res chain seq x y z
N MET A 1 -13.16 13.56 13.80
CA MET A 1 -13.59 12.18 13.46
C MET A 1 -13.11 11.89 12.07
N SER A 2 -12.11 11.03 11.94
CA SER A 2 -11.57 10.58 10.66
C SER A 2 -12.34 9.32 10.27
N ILE A 3 -13.12 9.38 9.19
CA ILE A 3 -13.86 8.19 8.73
C ILE A 3 -12.88 7.28 8.00
N ALA A 4 -12.86 5.99 8.34
CA ALA A 4 -12.04 4.99 7.66
C ALA A 4 -12.40 4.93 6.16
N ILE A 5 -11.40 4.76 5.29
CA ILE A 5 -11.67 4.60 3.85
C ILE A 5 -12.29 3.23 3.65
N GLU A 6 -13.53 3.23 3.17
CA GLU A 6 -14.24 2.04 2.73
C GLU A 6 -13.69 1.52 1.40
N HIS A 7 -13.91 0.24 1.16
CA HIS A 7 -13.45 -0.50 -0.02
C HIS A 7 -14.60 -1.30 -0.58
N ASP A 8 -14.62 -1.49 -1.90
CA ASP A 8 -15.61 -2.35 -2.53
C ASP A 8 -15.30 -3.83 -2.22
N PRO A 9 -16.16 -4.55 -1.47
CA PRO A 9 -15.90 -5.94 -1.13
C PRO A 9 -15.85 -6.88 -2.34
N THR A 10 -16.39 -6.48 -3.50
CA THR A 10 -16.34 -7.28 -4.73
C THR A 10 -14.96 -7.31 -5.37
N ASN A 11 -14.12 -6.31 -5.05
CA ASN A 11 -12.73 -6.21 -5.46
C ASN A 11 -11.79 -6.97 -4.51
N GLU A 12 -12.27 -7.44 -3.37
CA GLU A 12 -11.44 -8.19 -2.44
C GLU A 12 -11.00 -9.53 -3.06
N ARG A 13 -9.71 -9.80 -2.95
CA ARG A 13 -9.04 -11.03 -3.37
C ARG A 13 -8.37 -11.66 -2.17
N PRO A 14 -8.37 -13.01 -2.08
CA PRO A 14 -7.61 -13.69 -1.04
C PRO A 14 -6.15 -13.26 -1.13
N ALA A 15 -5.58 -12.86 0.00
CA ALA A 15 -4.15 -12.59 0.08
C ALA A 15 -3.36 -13.82 -0.36
N THR A 16 -2.32 -13.61 -1.15
CA THR A 16 -1.39 -14.67 -1.55
C THR A 16 -0.04 -14.43 -0.88
N PRO A 17 0.08 -14.68 0.45
CA PRO A 17 1.34 -14.50 1.14
C PRO A 17 2.34 -15.63 0.81
N PRO A 18 3.66 -15.36 0.81
CA PRO A 18 4.27 -14.05 1.00
C PRO A 18 4.09 -13.17 -0.25
N VAL A 19 3.92 -11.86 -0.05
CA VAL A 19 3.89 -10.89 -1.16
C VAL A 19 5.16 -11.03 -1.99
N ASP A 20 5.01 -11.32 -3.28
CA ASP A 20 6.13 -11.52 -4.22
C ASP A 20 6.65 -10.15 -4.68
N ILE A 21 7.47 -9.50 -3.84
CA ILE A 21 8.15 -8.25 -4.18
C ILE A 21 9.28 -8.57 -5.17
N ARG A 22 9.01 -8.46 -6.47
CA ARG A 22 9.93 -8.87 -7.54
C ARG A 22 10.97 -7.83 -7.91
N ALA A 23 10.63 -6.55 -7.84
CA ALA A 23 11.62 -5.49 -8.03
C ALA A 23 12.48 -5.30 -6.76
N PRO A 24 13.75 -4.86 -6.89
CA PRO A 24 14.52 -4.46 -5.73
C PRO A 24 13.76 -3.35 -5.00
N ILE A 25 13.32 -3.63 -3.78
CA ILE A 25 12.46 -2.71 -3.01
C ILE A 25 13.13 -1.35 -2.76
N ASP A 26 14.47 -1.30 -2.79
CA ASP A 26 15.30 -0.08 -2.76
C ASP A 26 15.10 0.84 -3.97
N THR A 27 14.53 0.33 -5.05
CA THR A 27 14.18 1.10 -6.24
C THR A 27 12.70 1.51 -6.28
N MET A 28 11.89 1.01 -5.34
CA MET A 28 10.46 1.31 -5.30
C MET A 28 10.21 2.72 -4.76
N PRO A 29 9.38 3.52 -5.45
CA PRO A 29 8.99 4.82 -4.92
C PRO A 29 8.10 4.62 -3.70
N GLN A 30 8.46 5.33 -2.63
CA GLN A 30 7.73 5.36 -1.37
C GLN A 30 7.32 6.79 -1.04
N SER A 31 6.19 6.94 -0.34
CA SER A 31 5.80 8.23 0.22
C SER A 31 5.07 8.02 1.54
N SER A 32 5.52 8.74 2.56
CA SER A 32 4.78 8.91 3.81
C SER A 32 3.89 10.14 3.71
N PHE A 33 2.75 10.10 4.40
CA PHE A 33 1.72 11.11 4.25
C PHE A 33 1.29 11.64 5.61
N SER A 34 1.14 12.97 5.71
CA SER A 34 0.40 13.57 6.81
C SER A 34 -1.10 13.48 6.51
N SER A 35 -1.69 12.31 6.77
CA SER A 35 -3.11 12.05 6.54
C SER A 35 -3.70 11.34 7.75
N SER A 36 -4.95 11.65 8.07
CA SER A 36 -5.64 11.11 9.24
C SER A 36 -6.08 9.65 9.09
N ASN A 37 -5.76 9.01 7.96
CA ASN A 37 -6.24 7.67 7.58
C ASN A 37 -5.20 6.86 6.79
N VAL A 38 -4.20 7.52 6.23
CA VAL A 38 -3.19 6.89 5.37
C VAL A 38 -1.82 7.25 5.94
N HIS A 39 -1.05 6.24 6.30
CA HIS A 39 0.29 6.43 6.84
C HIS A 39 1.32 6.58 5.72
N SER A 40 1.36 5.61 4.81
CA SER A 40 2.36 5.52 3.75
C SER A 40 1.87 4.67 2.59
N ALA A 41 2.51 4.83 1.43
CA ALA A 41 2.35 3.94 0.29
C ALA A 41 3.70 3.60 -0.36
N LEU A 42 3.73 2.43 -0.98
CA LEU A 42 4.84 1.85 -1.73
C LEU A 42 4.30 1.35 -3.07
N TYR A 43 5.03 1.55 -4.17
CA TYR A 43 4.59 1.10 -5.48
C TYR A 43 5.66 0.25 -6.17
N ASP A 44 5.26 -0.90 -6.73
CA ASP A 44 6.10 -1.77 -7.54
C ASP A 44 5.84 -1.50 -9.03
N PHE A 45 6.85 -0.95 -9.72
CA PHE A 45 6.80 -0.72 -11.17
C PHE A 45 6.86 -2.01 -12.00
N GLY A 46 7.40 -3.10 -11.46
CA GLY A 46 7.53 -4.38 -12.14
C GLY A 46 6.19 -5.08 -12.33
N GLU A 47 5.41 -5.18 -11.26
CA GLU A 47 4.12 -5.88 -11.25
C GLU A 47 2.90 -4.93 -11.30
N SER A 48 3.12 -3.61 -11.26
CA SER A 48 2.05 -2.59 -11.19
C SER A 48 1.17 -2.78 -9.95
N GLU A 49 1.82 -2.96 -8.81
CA GLU A 49 1.18 -3.19 -7.52
C GLU A 49 1.37 -1.98 -6.60
N LEU A 50 0.30 -1.55 -5.95
CA LEU A 50 0.32 -0.46 -4.99
C LEU A 50 0.03 -1.01 -3.59
N SER A 51 0.97 -0.86 -2.66
CA SER A 51 0.76 -1.17 -1.25
C SER A 51 0.49 0.10 -0.46
N VAL A 52 -0.66 0.16 0.24
CA VAL A 52 -1.04 1.29 1.08
C VAL A 52 -1.22 0.83 2.52
N ARG A 53 -0.56 1.54 3.45
CA ARG A 53 -0.72 1.35 4.89
C ARG A 53 -1.72 2.36 5.43
N TYR A 54 -2.84 1.85 5.92
CA TYR A 54 -3.91 2.64 6.53
C TYR A 54 -3.80 2.64 8.04
N LEU A 55 -4.04 3.82 8.61
CA LEU A 55 -4.19 4.00 10.05
C LEU A 55 -5.55 3.45 10.49
N ARG A 56 -5.56 2.66 11.56
CA ARG A 56 -6.75 2.05 12.15
C ARG A 56 -6.73 2.17 13.67
N ASP A 57 -7.89 2.04 14.30
CA ASP A 57 -7.97 1.88 15.76
C ASP A 57 -7.42 0.50 16.14
N GLY A 58 -6.10 0.40 16.33
CA GLY A 58 -5.39 -0.85 16.61
C GLY A 58 -4.17 -1.03 15.72
N ALA A 59 -3.95 -2.25 15.22
CA ALA A 59 -2.90 -2.51 14.24
C ALA A 59 -3.27 -1.89 12.90
N ASP A 60 -2.30 -1.26 12.24
CA ASP A 60 -2.47 -0.75 10.89
C ASP A 60 -2.83 -1.87 9.92
N ALA A 61 -3.60 -1.52 8.90
CA ALA A 61 -4.00 -2.44 7.85
C ALA A 61 -3.26 -2.10 6.56
N ILE A 62 -2.69 -3.11 5.90
CA ILE A 62 -2.03 -2.95 4.62
C ILE A 62 -2.95 -3.49 3.54
N TYR A 63 -3.16 -2.73 2.48
CA TYR A 63 -3.91 -3.18 1.31
C TYR A 63 -2.96 -3.13 0.13
N GLN A 64 -2.84 -4.25 -0.56
CA GLN A 64 -2.14 -4.34 -1.83
C GLN A 64 -3.18 -4.31 -2.94
N TYR A 65 -3.03 -3.40 -3.89
CA TYR A 65 -3.88 -3.28 -5.05
C TYR A 65 -3.14 -3.74 -6.30
N ASP A 66 -3.81 -4.53 -7.12
CA ASP A 66 -3.26 -5.11 -8.33
C ASP A 66 -3.62 -4.30 -9.57
N GLY A 67 -2.69 -4.23 -10.53
CA GLY A 67 -2.91 -3.60 -11.83
C GLY A 67 -3.11 -2.09 -11.77
N VAL A 68 -2.55 -1.43 -10.76
CA VAL A 68 -2.61 0.03 -10.59
C VAL A 68 -1.58 0.66 -11.53
N PRO A 69 -1.98 1.54 -12.47
CA PRO A 69 -1.02 2.18 -13.37
C PRO A 69 -0.09 3.16 -12.64
N ALA A 70 1.14 3.32 -13.15
CA ALA A 70 2.12 4.29 -12.63
C ALA A 70 1.61 5.75 -12.61
N SER A 71 0.67 6.10 -13.49
CA SER A 71 0.02 7.42 -13.47
C SER A 71 -0.87 7.61 -12.24
N VAL A 72 -1.52 6.55 -11.75
CA VAL A 72 -2.33 6.59 -10.53
C VAL A 72 -1.43 6.72 -9.30
N TRP A 73 -0.29 6.03 -9.29
CA TRP A 73 0.76 6.25 -8.27
C TRP A 73 1.20 7.72 -8.24
N SER A 74 1.54 8.29 -9.40
CA SER A 74 1.99 9.69 -9.48
C SER A 74 0.91 10.65 -8.98
N GLY A 75 -0.34 10.44 -9.39
CA GLY A 75 -1.49 11.21 -8.90
C GLY A 75 -1.68 11.09 -7.38
N LEU A 76 -1.49 9.89 -6.81
CA LEU A 76 -1.53 9.70 -5.36
C LEU A 76 -0.40 10.47 -4.68
N ALA A 77 0.83 10.35 -5.16
CA ALA A 77 2.00 11.03 -4.60
C ALA A 77 1.83 12.56 -4.58
N ASP A 78 1.23 13.14 -5.63
CA ASP A 78 1.04 14.59 -5.77
C ASP A 78 -0.25 15.12 -5.12
N ALA A 79 -1.23 14.26 -4.80
CA ALA A 79 -2.53 14.71 -4.31
C ALA A 79 -2.48 15.48 -2.96
N GLY A 80 -3.17 16.61 -2.88
CA GLY A 80 -3.28 17.39 -1.62
C GLY A 80 -4.02 16.68 -0.49
N SER A 81 -4.88 15.69 -0.81
CA SER A 81 -5.52 14.81 0.16
C SER A 81 -5.47 13.36 -0.31
N LYS A 82 -4.63 12.56 0.33
CA LYS A 82 -4.43 11.15 -0.03
C LYS A 82 -5.69 10.32 0.15
N GLY A 83 -6.41 10.54 1.24
CA GLY A 83 -7.65 9.81 1.51
C GLY A 83 -8.73 10.08 0.46
N ALA A 84 -8.90 11.34 0.05
CA ALA A 84 -9.85 11.69 -1.00
C ALA A 84 -9.44 11.10 -2.37
N PHE A 85 -8.15 11.15 -2.70
CA PHE A 85 -7.65 10.57 -3.94
C PHE A 85 -7.86 9.06 -3.99
N ILE A 86 -7.51 8.35 -2.92
CA ILE A 86 -7.68 6.90 -2.80
C ILE A 86 -9.15 6.51 -2.93
N ASN A 87 -10.04 7.21 -2.22
CA ASN A 87 -11.47 6.92 -2.26
C ASN A 87 -12.03 7.07 -3.68
N ALA A 88 -11.61 8.12 -4.41
CA ALA A 88 -12.11 8.39 -5.75
C ALA A 88 -11.47 7.54 -6.86
N ASN A 89 -10.21 7.12 -6.71
CA ASN A 89 -9.45 6.54 -7.83
C ASN A 89 -8.91 5.14 -7.56
N ILE A 90 -8.94 4.64 -6.31
CA ILE A 90 -8.23 3.40 -5.95
C ILE A 90 -9.18 2.39 -5.25
N ALA A 91 -9.73 2.74 -4.08
CA ALA A 91 -10.36 1.79 -3.16
C ALA A 91 -11.60 1.06 -3.70
N PHE A 92 -12.28 1.64 -4.69
CA PHE A 92 -13.45 1.06 -5.36
C PHE A 92 -13.17 0.62 -6.80
N VAL A 93 -11.93 0.79 -7.28
CA VAL A 93 -11.57 0.59 -8.69
C VAL A 93 -10.74 -0.67 -8.88
N TYR A 94 -9.76 -0.89 -8.01
CA TYR A 94 -8.79 -1.97 -8.20
C TYR A 94 -9.07 -3.16 -7.29
N PRO A 95 -8.83 -4.39 -7.78
CA PRO A 95 -8.74 -5.56 -6.93
C PRO A 95 -7.72 -5.34 -5.82
N TYR A 96 -8.00 -5.87 -4.63
CA TYR A 96 -7.09 -5.74 -3.51
C TYR A 96 -7.04 -6.96 -2.61
N SER A 97 -5.90 -7.15 -1.96
CA SER A 97 -5.74 -8.08 -0.86
C SER A 97 -5.44 -7.35 0.44
N LYS A 98 -6.07 -7.79 1.53
CA LYS A 98 -5.77 -7.32 2.88
C LYS A 98 -4.58 -8.10 3.43
N LEU A 99 -3.60 -7.37 3.90
CA LEU A 99 -2.37 -7.88 4.46
C LEU A 99 -2.17 -7.29 5.86
N ASN A 100 -1.46 -8.06 6.69
CA ASN A 100 -0.91 -7.58 7.94
C ASN A 100 0.62 -7.43 7.82
N ALA A 101 1.22 -6.81 8.84
CA ALA A 101 2.66 -6.61 8.94
C ALA A 101 3.50 -7.89 8.69
N SER A 102 3.02 -9.04 9.18
CA SER A 102 3.69 -10.33 9.09
C SER A 102 3.53 -11.01 7.73
N ASP A 103 2.56 -10.58 6.91
CA ASP A 103 2.37 -11.08 5.54
C ASP A 103 3.35 -10.44 4.55
N PHE A 104 3.90 -9.27 4.92
CA PHE A 104 4.95 -8.61 4.17
C PHE A 104 6.27 -9.37 4.38
N PRO A 105 7.03 -9.65 3.31
CA PRO A 105 8.24 -10.44 3.43
C PRO A 105 9.28 -9.74 4.31
N ASP A 106 9.49 -10.26 5.52
CA ASP A 106 10.63 -9.91 6.38
C ASP A 106 11.97 -10.25 5.71
N ARG A 107 11.96 -11.11 4.67
CA ARG A 107 13.15 -11.59 3.95
C ARG A 107 12.88 -11.75 2.45
N GLY A 108 13.72 -11.10 1.63
CA GLY A 108 13.79 -11.18 0.16
C GLY A 108 15.17 -10.73 -0.33
N ARG A 109 15.61 -11.14 -1.53
CA ARG A 109 17.01 -10.95 -2.01
C ARG A 109 17.34 -9.47 -2.33
N GLY A 110 18.41 -8.99 -1.68
CA GLY A 110 18.91 -7.61 -1.63
C GLY A 110 19.38 -7.36 -0.18
N LEU A 111 20.36 -6.48 0.07
CA LEU A 111 20.94 -6.27 1.41
C LEU A 111 19.83 -5.91 2.41
N ASP A 112 19.51 -6.86 3.30
CA ASP A 112 18.52 -6.85 4.37
C ASP A 112 17.42 -5.78 4.24
N ASN A 113 16.24 -6.23 3.79
CA ASN A 113 15.02 -5.50 3.44
C ASN A 113 14.53 -4.46 4.48
N ASP A 114 15.32 -3.39 4.65
CA ASP A 114 15.13 -2.34 5.65
C ASP A 114 13.93 -1.46 5.30
N LEU A 115 13.57 -1.36 4.01
CA LEU A 115 12.45 -0.57 3.52
C LEU A 115 11.10 -1.25 3.77
N ALA A 116 10.94 -2.56 3.54
CA ALA A 116 9.71 -3.27 3.93
C ALA A 116 9.51 -3.15 5.44
N ARG A 117 10.57 -3.38 6.21
CA ARG A 117 10.55 -3.22 7.67
C ARG A 117 10.14 -1.81 8.03
N ARG A 118 10.79 -0.76 7.50
CA ARG A 118 10.42 0.64 7.76
C ARG A 118 8.99 0.94 7.35
N PHE A 119 8.52 0.48 6.19
CA PHE A 119 7.15 0.69 5.75
C PHE A 119 6.13 0.15 6.76
N VAL A 120 6.42 -0.99 7.36
CA VAL A 120 5.57 -1.67 8.33
C VAL A 120 5.76 -1.17 9.76
N THR A 121 6.98 -0.78 10.16
CA THR A 121 7.34 -0.47 11.56
C THR A 121 7.50 1.02 11.85
N THR A 122 7.51 1.89 10.85
CA THR A 122 7.58 3.34 11.09
C THR A 122 6.31 3.77 11.85
N PRO A 123 6.44 4.49 12.96
CA PRO A 123 5.29 4.95 13.77
C PRO A 123 4.51 6.08 13.09
#